data_AF-A0A8E2DPS1-F1
#
_entry.id   AF-A0A8E2DPS1-F1
#
_cell.length_a   1.000
_cell.length_b   1.000
_cell.length_c   1.000
_cell.angle_alpha   90.00
_cell.angle_beta   90.00
_cell.angle_gamma   90.00
#
_symmetry.space_group_name_H-M   'P 1'
#
loop_
_entity.id
_entity.type
_entity.pdbx_description
1 polymer ?
#
loop_
_entity_poly.entity_id
_entity_poly.type
_entity_poly.pdbx_seq_one_letter_code
_entity_poly.pdbx_strand_id
1 'polypeptide(L)'
;MVQIHDPPRWKPKRKRVITDQASTDDQDVGDWPQTWDGVGPSDFANDIQTLAQESSAPVAGPSSETSARGRRPMGATSGTKRTRRRKGPLIDPMVTTVLRKSQEKLQVYYATQNPFPTNEERDAAIAQHYTSVLAECGKEDSWYKLSDSDTETLRREDRNLRTRIHLAVCQLLPAEYGLATGPNAMQQHQNSTRAAFLLENSRFVYEVVSFLRDNERGEGRFQHPLITQVVHHVWFDPTHSIGGAYPEYFNPIRNETLSLVITAIRHALLMWQTGNMVEVAFPIDEGFVAPLWKRYRTSVYKKGFCIAEIGSGTIQESSLIRTLSAEEVQREHARLLLQLEQGGA
;
A
#
# COMPACT_ATOMS: atom_id res chain seq x y z
N MET A 1 -25.59 7.07 30.16
CA MET A 1 -25.77 6.29 28.92
C MET A 1 -25.32 7.18 27.77
N VAL A 2 -24.13 6.93 27.22
CA VAL A 2 -23.60 7.69 26.09
C VAL A 2 -24.19 7.06 24.82
N GLN A 3 -25.03 7.81 24.10
CA GLN A 3 -25.53 7.39 22.79
C GLN A 3 -24.36 7.46 21.81
N ILE A 4 -23.88 6.29 21.38
CA ILE A 4 -22.92 6.18 20.28
C ILE A 4 -23.72 6.44 19.01
N HIS A 5 -23.54 7.61 18.41
CA HIS A 5 -24.11 7.91 17.11
C HIS A 5 -23.38 7.07 16.05
N ASP A 6 -24.13 6.24 15.33
CA ASP A 6 -23.62 5.53 14.16
C ASP A 6 -23.04 6.54 13.15
N PRO A 7 -21.85 6.30 12.59
CA PRO A 7 -21.30 7.15 11.57
C PRO A 7 -22.19 7.13 10.30
N PRO A 8 -22.27 8.25 9.56
CA PRO A 8 -23.16 8.36 8.41
C PRO A 8 -22.82 7.31 7.34
N ARG A 9 -23.75 6.37 7.12
CA ARG A 9 -23.68 5.40 6.02
C ARG A 9 -23.76 6.14 4.69
N TRP A 10 -22.68 6.08 3.92
CA TRP A 10 -22.63 6.66 2.58
C TRP A 10 -23.54 5.86 1.63
N LYS A 11 -24.59 6.51 1.10
CA LYS A 11 -25.42 5.92 0.02
C LYS A 11 -24.84 6.36 -1.33
N PRO A 12 -24.35 5.45 -2.18
CA PRO A 12 -23.90 5.83 -3.51
C PRO A 12 -25.05 6.42 -4.34
N LYS A 13 -24.77 7.50 -5.07
CA LYS A 13 -25.72 8.12 -6.01
C LYS A 13 -26.11 7.10 -7.09
N ARG A 14 -27.40 6.75 -7.14
CA ARG A 14 -27.98 5.87 -8.17
C ARG A 14 -27.71 6.45 -9.57
N LYS A 15 -26.89 5.77 -10.39
CA LYS A 15 -26.85 5.99 -11.84
C LYS A 15 -28.15 5.48 -12.45
N ARG A 16 -28.72 6.25 -13.39
CA ARG A 16 -29.88 5.86 -14.19
C ARG A 16 -29.55 4.56 -14.94
N VAL A 17 -30.36 3.54 -14.71
CA VAL A 17 -30.39 2.30 -15.48
C VAL A 17 -31.07 2.62 -16.81
N ILE A 18 -30.34 2.42 -17.91
CA ILE A 18 -30.92 2.30 -19.25
C ILE A 18 -31.22 0.81 -19.41
N THR A 19 -32.49 0.51 -19.63
CA THR A 19 -33.02 -0.84 -19.83
C THR A 19 -32.85 -1.21 -21.30
N ASP A 20 -32.18 -2.32 -21.59
CA ASP A 20 -32.37 -3.06 -22.83
C ASP A 20 -32.46 -4.57 -22.50
N GLN A 21 -33.37 -5.23 -23.21
CA GLN A 21 -33.80 -6.62 -23.05
C GLN A 21 -32.97 -7.61 -23.89
N ALA A 22 -33.16 -8.90 -23.57
CA ALA A 22 -32.82 -10.15 -24.27
C ALA A 22 -31.50 -10.82 -23.82
N SER A 23 -31.36 -12.14 -23.68
CA SER A 23 -32.25 -13.31 -23.61
C SER A 23 -31.37 -14.55 -23.29
N THR A 24 -31.91 -15.50 -22.51
CA THR A 24 -31.66 -16.97 -22.44
C THR A 24 -30.25 -17.59 -22.41
N ASP A 25 -30.12 -18.47 -21.41
CA ASP A 25 -29.38 -19.74 -21.33
C ASP A 25 -27.92 -19.81 -21.78
N ASP A 26 -27.04 -20.05 -20.80
CA ASP A 26 -26.17 -21.23 -20.82
C ASP A 26 -25.62 -21.52 -19.41
N GLN A 27 -25.89 -22.75 -18.95
CA GLN A 27 -25.17 -23.38 -17.84
C GLN A 27 -23.80 -23.81 -18.37
N ASP A 28 -22.79 -22.97 -18.17
CA ASP A 28 -21.40 -23.38 -18.35
C ASP A 28 -20.66 -23.19 -17.03
N VAL A 29 -20.28 -24.33 -16.43
CA VAL A 29 -19.38 -24.40 -15.29
C VAL A 29 -17.99 -24.11 -15.84
N GLY A 30 -17.75 -22.83 -16.11
CA GLY A 30 -16.56 -22.35 -16.79
C GLY A 30 -15.32 -22.59 -15.95
N ASP A 31 -14.45 -23.46 -16.47
CA ASP A 31 -13.01 -23.35 -16.38
C ASP A 31 -12.58 -21.87 -16.26
N TRP A 32 -11.58 -21.59 -15.43
CA TRP A 32 -10.97 -20.26 -15.36
C TRP A 32 -9.70 -20.17 -16.24
N PRO A 33 -9.77 -20.01 -17.58
CA PRO A 33 -8.60 -19.69 -18.38
C PRO A 33 -8.67 -18.22 -18.82
N GLN A 34 -8.61 -17.30 -17.86
CA GLN A 34 -8.23 -15.92 -18.20
C GLN A 34 -7.07 -15.52 -17.30
N THR A 35 -5.89 -15.48 -17.92
CA THR A 35 -4.69 -14.83 -17.38
C THR A 35 -5.09 -13.43 -16.93
N TRP A 36 -4.79 -13.12 -15.66
CA TRP A 36 -5.24 -11.88 -14.99
C TRP A 36 -4.70 -10.60 -15.64
N ASP A 37 -3.68 -10.74 -16.49
CA ASP A 37 -3.03 -9.65 -17.20
C ASP A 37 -3.84 -9.26 -18.45
N GLY A 38 -5.02 -8.67 -18.25
CA GLY A 38 -5.90 -8.13 -19.32
C GLY A 38 -5.31 -6.96 -20.15
N VAL A 39 -4.01 -6.69 -20.00
CA VAL A 39 -3.10 -6.02 -20.93
C VAL A 39 -1.75 -6.65 -20.58
N GLY A 40 -1.07 -7.27 -21.56
CA GLY A 40 0.14 -8.01 -21.28
C GLY A 40 1.20 -7.16 -20.57
N PRO A 41 2.13 -7.77 -19.80
CA PRO A 41 3.24 -7.05 -19.18
C PRO A 41 4.10 -6.22 -20.14
N SER A 42 3.95 -6.42 -21.47
CA SER A 42 4.66 -5.67 -22.52
C SER A 42 4.38 -4.18 -22.50
N ASP A 43 3.12 -3.75 -22.36
CA ASP A 43 2.79 -2.33 -22.51
C ASP A 43 3.28 -1.52 -21.31
N PHE A 44 3.29 -2.15 -20.13
CA PHE A 44 3.76 -1.55 -18.88
C PHE A 44 5.29 -1.56 -18.72
N ALA A 45 5.95 -2.63 -19.17
CA ALA A 45 7.41 -2.69 -19.18
C ALA A 45 7.99 -1.61 -20.11
N ASN A 46 7.29 -1.32 -21.22
CA ASN A 46 7.69 -0.28 -22.16
C ASN A 46 7.61 1.13 -21.54
N ASP A 47 6.55 1.47 -20.79
CA ASP A 47 6.43 2.79 -20.15
C ASP A 47 7.51 3.02 -19.08
N ILE A 48 7.80 1.99 -18.26
CA ILE A 48 8.86 2.10 -17.24
C ILE A 48 10.26 2.08 -17.85
N GLN A 49 10.49 1.29 -18.92
CA GLN A 49 11.73 1.37 -19.69
C GLN A 49 11.90 2.72 -20.37
N THR A 50 10.82 3.34 -20.86
CA THR A 50 10.86 4.67 -21.46
C THR A 50 11.25 5.73 -20.42
N LEU A 51 10.64 5.69 -19.23
CA LEU A 51 11.02 6.59 -18.11
C LEU A 51 12.46 6.35 -17.62
N ALA A 52 12.90 5.09 -17.57
CA ALA A 52 14.28 4.74 -17.20
C ALA A 52 15.28 5.20 -18.28
N GLN A 53 14.96 5.06 -19.56
CA GLN A 53 15.79 5.51 -20.68
C GLN A 53 15.89 7.03 -20.74
N GLU A 54 14.81 7.77 -20.48
CA GLU A 54 14.82 9.24 -20.42
C GLU A 54 15.70 9.77 -19.28
N SER A 55 15.79 9.06 -18.15
CA SER A 55 16.68 9.42 -17.05
C SER A 55 18.17 9.12 -17.31
N SER A 56 18.48 8.41 -18.40
CA SER A 56 19.84 7.92 -18.74
C SER A 56 20.54 8.70 -19.85
N ALA A 57 20.09 9.92 -20.16
CA ALA A 57 20.77 10.78 -21.12
C ALA A 57 22.23 11.05 -20.68
N PRO A 58 23.23 10.73 -21.52
CA PRO A 58 24.63 10.98 -21.20
C PRO A 58 24.87 12.49 -21.18
N VAL A 59 25.19 13.04 -20.00
CA VAL A 59 25.81 14.36 -19.89
C VAL A 59 27.11 14.31 -20.68
N ALA A 60 27.14 14.98 -21.83
CA ALA A 60 28.33 15.13 -22.65
C ALA A 60 29.41 15.84 -21.82
N GLY A 61 30.35 15.05 -21.30
CA GLY A 61 31.56 15.56 -20.68
C GLY A 61 32.55 16.03 -21.75
N PRO A 62 33.15 17.22 -21.63
CA PRO A 62 34.23 17.64 -22.50
C PRO A 62 35.52 16.85 -22.21
N SER A 63 36.22 16.59 -23.30
CA SER A 63 37.41 15.77 -23.43
C SER A 63 38.57 16.14 -22.51
N SER A 64 39.31 15.09 -22.18
CA SER A 64 40.56 15.01 -21.43
C SER A 64 41.71 15.85 -21.99
N GLU A 65 42.31 16.67 -21.14
CA GLU A 65 43.73 17.04 -21.22
C GLU A 65 44.46 16.69 -19.92
N THR A 66 45.62 16.09 -20.10
CA THR A 66 46.55 15.57 -19.11
C THR A 66 47.21 16.70 -18.33
N SER A 67 47.13 16.67 -17.00
CA SER A 67 48.04 17.47 -16.16
C SER A 67 48.31 16.83 -14.81
N ALA A 68 49.54 16.37 -14.65
CA ALA A 68 50.11 15.97 -13.37
C ALA A 68 50.36 17.22 -12.51
N ARG A 69 49.80 17.27 -11.29
CA ARG A 69 50.40 17.92 -10.10
C ARG A 69 49.51 17.86 -8.85
N GLY A 70 50.12 17.45 -7.75
CA GLY A 70 49.87 18.03 -6.43
C GLY A 70 48.90 17.29 -5.51
N ARG A 71 49.46 16.48 -4.60
CA ARG A 71 48.80 16.13 -3.33
C ARG A 71 48.45 17.43 -2.60
N ARG A 72 47.16 17.73 -2.48
CA ARG A 72 46.68 18.81 -1.60
C ARG A 72 46.56 18.29 -0.17
N PRO A 73 47.06 19.03 0.83
CA PRO A 73 46.93 18.67 2.23
C PRO A 73 45.46 18.76 2.68
N MET A 74 45.07 17.85 3.58
CA MET A 74 43.77 17.86 4.26
C MET A 74 43.58 19.19 5.01
N GLY A 75 42.82 20.10 4.39
CA GLY A 75 42.35 21.31 5.04
C GLY A 75 41.25 20.95 6.04
N ALA A 76 41.46 21.33 7.29
CA ALA A 76 40.49 21.22 8.37
C ALA A 76 39.12 21.76 7.94
N THR A 77 38.11 20.90 7.97
CA THR A 77 36.72 21.25 7.71
C THR A 77 36.27 22.27 8.74
N SER A 78 36.15 23.52 8.29
CA SER A 78 35.55 24.60 9.04
C SER A 78 34.13 24.19 9.43
N GLY A 79 33.90 24.10 10.74
CA GLY A 79 32.60 23.76 11.31
C GLY A 79 31.52 24.69 10.76
N THR A 80 30.70 24.15 9.86
CA THR A 80 29.48 24.79 9.38
C THR A 80 28.60 25.05 10.60
N LYS A 81 28.56 26.32 11.00
CA LYS A 81 27.73 26.81 12.11
C LYS A 81 26.30 26.35 11.84
N ARG A 82 25.87 25.30 12.57
CA ARG A 82 24.48 24.83 12.58
C ARG A 82 23.60 26.05 12.81
N THR A 83 22.92 26.49 11.76
CA THR A 83 21.92 27.55 11.84
C THR A 83 20.93 27.13 12.92
N ARG A 84 20.93 27.85 14.04
CA ARG A 84 19.98 27.62 15.13
C ARG A 84 18.59 27.69 14.51
N ARG A 85 17.91 26.54 14.42
CA ARG A 85 16.49 26.48 14.02
C ARG A 85 15.78 27.50 14.90
N ARG A 86 15.31 28.60 14.28
CA ARG A 86 14.53 29.61 15.00
C ARG A 86 13.35 28.86 15.61
N LYS A 87 13.20 28.93 16.93
CA LYS A 87 11.99 28.44 17.61
C LYS A 87 10.83 29.12 16.90
N GLY A 88 10.00 28.34 16.20
CA GLY A 88 8.79 28.84 15.60
C GLY A 88 7.90 29.49 16.67
N PRO A 89 6.88 30.26 16.27
CA PRO A 89 5.88 30.76 17.21
C PRO A 89 5.35 29.62 18.07
N LEU A 90 5.12 29.91 19.36
CA LEU A 90 4.59 28.95 20.32
C LEU A 90 3.16 28.59 19.91
N ILE A 91 2.98 27.49 19.17
CA ILE A 91 1.66 26.97 18.80
C ILE A 91 1.03 26.41 20.08
N ASP A 92 -0.26 26.69 20.29
CA ASP A 92 -1.03 26.12 21.39
C ASP A 92 -0.93 24.58 21.35
N PRO A 93 -0.50 23.92 22.45
CA PRO A 93 -0.38 22.46 22.51
C PRO A 93 -1.70 21.74 22.20
N MET A 94 -2.85 22.36 22.47
CA MET A 94 -4.14 21.80 22.10
C MET A 94 -4.33 21.76 20.58
N VAL A 95 -3.93 22.82 19.86
CA VAL A 95 -4.00 22.85 18.38
C VAL A 95 -3.13 21.75 17.79
N THR A 96 -1.91 21.58 18.30
CA THR A 96 -1.03 20.49 17.87
C THR A 96 -1.64 19.11 18.12
N THR A 97 -2.34 18.94 19.25
CA THR A 97 -3.03 17.69 19.58
C THR A 97 -4.18 17.40 18.62
N VAL A 98 -5.01 18.39 18.31
CA VAL A 98 -6.13 18.28 17.35
C VAL A 98 -5.60 17.96 15.94
N LEU A 99 -4.57 18.68 15.48
CA LEU A 99 -3.97 18.43 14.17
C LEU A 99 -3.39 17.02 14.06
N ARG A 100 -2.64 16.57 15.07
CA ARG A 100 -2.07 15.21 15.09
C ARG A 100 -3.15 14.13 15.05
N LYS A 101 -4.20 14.25 15.87
CA LYS A 101 -5.34 13.31 15.83
C LYS A 101 -6.06 13.34 14.49
N SER A 102 -6.17 14.51 13.86
CA SER A 102 -6.75 14.65 12.52
C SER A 102 -5.91 13.93 11.47
N GLN A 103 -4.58 14.06 11.52
CA GLN A 103 -3.65 13.31 10.66
C GLN A 103 -3.80 11.80 10.85
N GLU A 104 -3.84 11.33 12.09
CA GLU A 104 -4.04 9.91 12.41
C GLU A 104 -5.36 9.39 11.80
N LYS A 105 -6.49 10.10 11.98
CA LYS A 105 -7.78 9.72 11.39
C LYS A 105 -7.78 9.75 9.86
N LEU A 106 -7.10 10.72 9.24
CA LEU A 106 -6.95 10.77 7.79
C LEU A 106 -6.11 9.61 7.26
N GLN A 107 -5.00 9.26 7.93
CA GLN A 107 -4.20 8.08 7.58
C GLN A 107 -5.03 6.79 7.68
N VAL A 108 -5.89 6.64 8.69
CA VAL A 108 -6.83 5.52 8.80
C VAL A 108 -7.82 5.52 7.63
N TYR A 109 -8.42 6.66 7.31
CA TYR A 109 -9.36 6.80 6.19
C TYR A 109 -8.71 6.42 4.85
N TYR A 110 -7.52 6.94 4.56
CA TYR A 110 -6.80 6.64 3.33
C TYR A 110 -6.35 5.18 3.26
N ALA A 111 -5.90 4.60 4.38
CA ALA A 111 -5.49 3.19 4.41
C ALA A 111 -6.66 2.22 4.19
N THR A 112 -7.86 2.57 4.66
CA THR A 112 -8.96 1.59 4.84
C THR A 112 -10.18 1.87 3.99
N GLN A 113 -10.25 3.01 3.29
CA GLN A 113 -11.43 3.39 2.50
C GLN A 113 -11.03 3.94 1.12
N ASN A 114 -10.19 4.98 1.09
CA ASN A 114 -9.87 5.68 -0.17
C ASN A 114 -8.39 6.10 -0.23
N PRO A 115 -7.47 5.20 -0.63
CA PRO A 115 -6.05 5.51 -0.69
C PRO A 115 -5.65 6.41 -1.85
N PHE A 116 -6.54 6.64 -2.82
CA PHE A 116 -6.31 7.52 -3.97
C PHE A 116 -7.47 8.50 -4.12
N PRO A 117 -7.65 9.40 -3.13
CA PRO A 117 -8.74 10.37 -3.15
C PRO A 117 -8.49 11.42 -4.23
N THR A 118 -9.57 11.87 -4.88
CA THR A 118 -9.49 13.10 -5.70
C THR A 118 -9.25 14.32 -4.81
N ASN A 119 -8.86 15.47 -5.38
CA ASN A 119 -8.70 16.71 -4.63
C ASN A 119 -9.97 17.10 -3.83
N GLU A 120 -11.15 16.92 -4.44
CA GLU A 120 -12.43 17.21 -3.80
C GLU A 120 -12.73 16.24 -2.65
N GLU A 121 -12.49 14.94 -2.85
CA GLU A 121 -12.65 13.91 -1.82
C GLU A 121 -11.68 14.12 -0.67
N ARG A 122 -10.46 14.55 -0.97
CA ARG A 122 -9.42 14.88 0.02
C ARG A 122 -9.87 16.04 0.90
N ASP A 123 -10.31 17.14 0.31
CA ASP A 123 -10.77 18.31 1.05
C ASP A 123 -12.04 18.01 1.88
N ALA A 124 -12.95 17.20 1.34
CA ALA A 124 -14.13 16.72 2.08
C ALA A 124 -13.75 15.84 3.28
N ALA A 125 -12.80 14.92 3.11
CA ALA A 125 -12.30 14.06 4.18
C ALA A 125 -11.60 14.88 5.27
N ILE A 126 -10.78 15.88 4.89
CA ILE A 126 -10.13 16.79 5.84
C ILE A 126 -11.17 17.52 6.68
N ALA A 127 -12.17 18.15 6.04
CA ALA A 127 -13.22 18.86 6.75
C ALA A 127 -13.97 17.93 7.72
N GLN A 128 -14.39 16.74 7.25
CA GLN A 128 -15.13 15.78 8.07
C GLN A 128 -14.33 15.29 9.28
N HIS A 129 -13.09 14.83 9.07
CA HIS A 129 -12.28 14.27 10.14
C HIS A 129 -11.79 15.33 11.11
N TYR A 130 -11.49 16.54 10.65
CA TYR A 130 -11.11 17.65 11.50
C TYR A 130 -12.27 18.06 12.44
N THR A 131 -13.48 18.24 11.91
CA THR A 131 -14.68 18.52 12.71
C THR A 131 -14.97 17.41 13.73
N SER A 132 -14.83 16.13 13.33
CA SER A 132 -14.97 14.99 14.25
C SER A 132 -13.98 15.07 15.42
N VAL A 133 -12.71 15.41 15.14
CA VAL A 133 -11.66 15.50 16.17
C VAL A 133 -11.88 16.71 17.09
N LEU A 134 -12.37 17.85 16.57
CA LEU A 134 -12.75 18.99 17.40
C LEU A 134 -13.84 18.60 18.41
N ALA A 135 -14.89 17.92 17.94
CA ALA A 135 -15.97 17.44 18.80
C ALA A 135 -15.46 16.45 19.86
N GLU A 136 -14.58 15.50 19.49
CA GLU A 136 -13.93 14.56 20.42
C GLU A 136 -13.06 15.26 21.48
N CYS A 137 -12.51 16.43 21.15
CA CYS A 137 -11.73 17.25 22.08
C CYS A 137 -12.60 18.26 22.87
N GLY A 138 -13.93 18.22 22.72
CA GLY A 138 -14.86 19.15 23.37
C GLY A 138 -14.69 20.59 22.90
N LYS A 139 -14.33 20.79 21.63
CA LYS A 139 -14.16 22.10 21.00
C LYS A 139 -15.25 22.35 19.97
N GLU A 140 -15.67 23.62 19.86
CA GLU A 140 -16.59 24.07 18.83
C GLU A 140 -15.87 24.22 17.48
N ASP A 141 -16.60 24.14 16.37
CA ASP A 141 -16.06 24.29 15.00
C ASP A 141 -15.37 25.65 14.77
N SER A 142 -15.76 26.66 15.54
CA SER A 142 -15.20 28.01 15.51
C SER A 142 -13.90 28.16 16.33
N TRP A 143 -13.52 27.16 17.12
CA TRP A 143 -12.42 27.25 18.10
C TRP A 143 -11.06 27.48 17.43
N TYR A 144 -10.78 26.77 16.34
CA TYR A 144 -9.57 26.96 15.55
C TYR A 144 -9.89 26.84 14.07
N LYS A 145 -9.59 27.91 13.32
CA LYS A 145 -9.68 27.92 11.87
C LYS A 145 -8.36 27.40 11.31
N LEU A 146 -8.40 26.31 10.54
CA LEU A 146 -7.23 25.77 9.85
C LEU A 146 -6.57 26.86 9.01
N SER A 147 -5.25 27.03 9.20
CA SER A 147 -4.46 27.86 8.30
C SER A 147 -4.25 27.14 6.96
N ASP A 148 -3.86 27.88 5.93
CA ASP A 148 -3.50 27.28 4.63
C ASP A 148 -2.35 26.27 4.78
N SER A 149 -1.42 26.55 5.70
CA SER A 149 -0.31 25.64 6.01
C SER A 149 -0.78 24.35 6.70
N ASP A 150 -1.74 24.43 7.61
CA ASP A 150 -2.30 23.25 8.28
C ASP A 150 -3.06 22.39 7.27
N THR A 151 -3.90 23.04 6.45
CA THR A 151 -4.66 22.38 5.39
C THR A 151 -3.74 21.68 4.40
N GLU A 152 -2.67 22.33 3.97
CA GLU A 152 -1.66 21.73 3.08
C GLU A 152 -0.92 20.56 3.74
N THR A 153 -0.67 20.64 5.05
CA THR A 153 -0.08 19.52 5.80
C THR A 153 -1.03 18.32 5.81
N LEU A 154 -2.30 18.54 6.12
CA LEU A 154 -3.33 17.49 6.11
C LEU A 154 -3.55 16.91 4.71
N ARG A 155 -3.45 17.73 3.65
CA ARG A 155 -3.54 17.29 2.25
C ARG A 155 -2.41 16.37 1.83
N ARG A 156 -1.26 16.39 2.50
CA ARG A 156 -0.12 15.52 2.17
C ARG A 156 -0.23 14.15 2.81
N GLU A 157 -1.18 13.92 3.72
CA GLU A 157 -1.24 12.68 4.49
C GLU A 157 -1.49 11.43 3.64
N ASP A 158 -2.28 11.51 2.56
CA ASP A 158 -2.45 10.35 1.65
C ASP A 158 -1.14 10.00 0.94
N ARG A 159 -0.41 11.01 0.46
CA ARG A 159 0.90 10.85 -0.16
C ARG A 159 1.92 10.29 0.84
N ASN A 160 1.98 10.87 2.04
CA ASN A 160 2.90 10.46 3.11
C ASN A 160 2.68 8.99 3.49
N LEU A 161 1.42 8.56 3.62
CA LEU A 161 1.07 7.17 3.89
C LEU A 161 1.57 6.25 2.77
N ARG A 162 1.28 6.58 1.50
CA ARG A 162 1.72 5.77 0.35
C ARG A 162 3.25 5.70 0.26
N THR A 163 3.95 6.81 0.50
CA THR A 163 5.42 6.82 0.58
C THR A 163 5.92 5.92 1.72
N ARG A 164 5.31 5.96 2.91
CA ARG A 164 5.69 5.10 4.04
C ARG A 164 5.54 3.62 3.71
N ILE A 165 4.42 3.24 3.08
CA ILE A 165 4.19 1.86 2.62
C ILE A 165 5.24 1.46 1.59
N HIS A 166 5.50 2.31 0.60
CA HIS A 166 6.48 2.05 -0.44
C HIS A 166 7.89 1.83 0.14
N LEU A 167 8.34 2.71 1.05
CA LEU A 167 9.64 2.58 1.71
C LEU A 167 9.74 1.28 2.51
N ALA A 168 8.69 0.93 3.27
CA ALA A 168 8.63 -0.32 4.01
C ALA A 168 8.76 -1.55 3.08
N VAL A 169 8.04 -1.53 1.96
CA VAL A 169 8.14 -2.57 0.93
C VAL A 169 9.56 -2.64 0.38
N CYS A 170 10.14 -1.54 -0.08
CA CYS A 170 11.48 -1.52 -0.68
C CYS A 170 12.57 -2.01 0.29
N GLN A 171 12.39 -1.76 1.59
CA GLN A 171 13.29 -2.26 2.63
C GLN A 171 13.20 -3.78 2.82
N LEU A 172 11.99 -4.36 2.84
CA LEU A 172 11.76 -5.77 3.16
C LEU A 172 11.87 -6.70 1.94
N LEU A 173 11.49 -6.20 0.77
CA LEU A 173 11.34 -6.95 -0.47
C LEU A 173 12.62 -7.74 -0.90
N PRO A 174 13.85 -7.18 -0.81
CA PRO A 174 15.04 -7.92 -1.25
C PRO A 174 15.30 -9.19 -0.45
N ALA A 175 15.11 -9.13 0.88
CA ALA A 175 15.28 -10.28 1.75
C ALA A 175 14.22 -11.36 1.46
N GLU A 176 12.96 -10.95 1.32
CA GLU A 176 11.82 -11.85 1.14
C GLU A 176 11.84 -12.58 -0.21
N TYR A 177 12.26 -11.90 -1.28
CA TYR A 177 12.29 -12.51 -2.61
C TYR A 177 13.68 -12.97 -3.06
N GLY A 178 14.71 -12.80 -2.23
CA GLY A 178 16.09 -13.18 -2.55
C GLY A 178 16.72 -12.31 -3.64
N LEU A 179 16.44 -11.00 -3.63
CA LEU A 179 17.07 -10.05 -4.55
C LEU A 179 18.36 -9.51 -3.94
N ALA A 180 19.44 -9.51 -4.72
CA ALA A 180 20.72 -9.01 -4.27
C ALA A 180 20.76 -7.47 -4.30
N THR A 181 21.06 -6.83 -3.15
CA THR A 181 21.32 -5.39 -3.06
C THR A 181 22.78 -5.09 -3.44
N GLY A 182 23.00 -4.28 -4.47
CA GLY A 182 24.33 -4.09 -5.07
C GLY A 182 24.80 -5.28 -5.92
N PRO A 183 23.99 -5.75 -6.87
CA PRO A 183 24.26 -6.97 -7.63
C PRO A 183 25.41 -6.79 -8.65
N ASN A 184 26.22 -7.83 -8.83
CA ASN A 184 27.11 -7.96 -9.99
C ASN A 184 26.31 -8.28 -11.28
N ALA A 185 26.94 -8.30 -12.45
CA ALA A 185 26.25 -8.52 -13.73
C ALA A 185 25.43 -9.82 -13.78
N MET A 186 25.92 -10.90 -13.17
CA MET A 186 25.18 -12.18 -13.09
C MET A 186 23.98 -12.05 -12.15
N GLN A 187 24.15 -11.44 -10.98
CA GLN A 187 23.08 -11.19 -10.02
C GLN A 187 22.04 -10.20 -10.55
N GLN A 188 22.43 -9.24 -11.38
CA GLN A 188 21.50 -8.33 -12.07
C GLN A 188 20.56 -9.13 -12.97
N HIS A 189 21.12 -10.03 -13.79
CA HIS A 189 20.31 -10.93 -14.60
C HIS A 189 19.38 -11.79 -13.73
N GLN A 190 19.89 -12.39 -12.65
CA GLN A 190 19.08 -13.17 -11.71
C GLN A 190 17.94 -12.36 -11.08
N ASN A 191 18.21 -11.15 -10.60
CA ASN A 191 17.21 -10.24 -10.04
C ASN A 191 16.14 -9.88 -11.08
N SER A 192 16.53 -9.58 -12.31
CA SER A 192 15.63 -9.25 -13.41
C SER A 192 14.70 -10.43 -13.73
N THR A 193 15.26 -11.63 -13.91
CA THR A 193 14.49 -12.87 -14.13
C THR A 193 13.55 -13.16 -12.97
N ARG A 194 14.02 -12.97 -11.73
CA ARG A 194 13.24 -13.16 -10.50
C ARG A 194 12.06 -12.21 -10.44
N ALA A 195 12.29 -10.91 -10.69
CA ALA A 195 11.25 -9.89 -10.70
C ALA A 195 10.20 -10.19 -11.78
N ALA A 196 10.63 -10.57 -12.99
CA ALA A 196 9.73 -10.95 -14.07
C ALA A 196 8.85 -12.16 -13.69
N PHE A 197 9.45 -13.22 -13.13
CA PHE A 197 8.73 -14.39 -12.66
C PHE A 197 7.67 -14.07 -11.59
N LEU A 198 8.02 -13.19 -10.64
CA LEU A 198 7.14 -12.77 -9.56
C LEU A 198 5.97 -11.93 -10.07
N LEU A 199 6.20 -11.08 -11.07
CA LEU A 199 5.20 -10.19 -11.65
C LEU A 199 4.19 -10.93 -12.54
N GLU A 200 4.64 -11.96 -13.25
CA GLU A 200 3.80 -12.80 -14.10
C GLU A 200 2.71 -13.45 -13.25
N ASN A 201 1.44 -13.27 -13.67
CA ASN A 201 0.26 -13.74 -12.93
C ASN A 201 0.20 -13.30 -11.46
N SER A 202 0.90 -12.22 -11.10
CA SER A 202 1.03 -11.72 -9.72
C SER A 202 1.46 -12.81 -8.72
N ARG A 203 2.40 -13.70 -9.08
CA ARG A 203 2.88 -14.78 -8.19
C ARG A 203 3.38 -14.29 -6.83
N PHE A 204 3.84 -13.05 -6.74
CA PHE A 204 4.29 -12.43 -5.50
C PHE A 204 3.27 -12.39 -4.36
N VAL A 205 1.96 -12.59 -4.62
CA VAL A 205 0.93 -12.55 -3.56
C VAL A 205 0.73 -13.87 -2.82
N TYR A 206 1.27 -14.99 -3.32
CA TYR A 206 1.01 -16.32 -2.76
C TYR A 206 1.98 -16.65 -1.62
N GLU A 207 1.55 -17.46 -0.65
CA GLU A 207 2.33 -17.84 0.53
C GLU A 207 3.64 -18.56 0.15
N VAL A 208 3.54 -19.55 -0.73
CA VAL A 208 4.68 -20.36 -1.16
C VAL A 208 5.03 -20.00 -2.60
N VAL A 209 6.08 -19.20 -2.75
CA VAL A 209 6.68 -18.92 -4.07
C VAL A 209 7.79 -19.95 -4.31
N SER A 210 7.41 -21.19 -4.66
CA SER A 210 8.40 -22.21 -5.02
C SER A 210 8.87 -22.03 -6.46
N PHE A 211 10.18 -21.93 -6.64
CA PHE A 211 10.82 -21.93 -7.97
C PHE A 211 11.10 -23.36 -8.47
N LEU A 212 11.01 -24.34 -7.58
CA LEU A 212 11.48 -25.71 -7.79
C LEU A 212 10.35 -26.73 -7.85
N ARG A 213 9.10 -26.30 -7.63
CA ARG A 213 7.94 -27.19 -7.72
C ARG A 213 6.89 -26.51 -8.57
N ASP A 214 6.39 -27.25 -9.55
CA ASP A 214 5.16 -26.99 -10.30
C ASP A 214 3.93 -27.06 -9.36
N ASN A 215 4.00 -26.36 -8.23
CA ASN A 215 2.83 -26.07 -7.40
C ASN A 215 2.05 -24.95 -8.11
N GLU A 216 1.50 -25.29 -9.27
CA GLU A 216 0.56 -24.47 -10.03
C GLU A 216 -0.69 -24.14 -9.20
N ARG A 217 -0.92 -24.85 -8.10
CA ARG A 217 -2.11 -24.73 -7.26
C ARG A 217 -2.26 -23.39 -6.52
N GLY A 218 -1.24 -22.52 -6.50
CA GLY A 218 -1.41 -21.14 -6.03
C GLY A 218 -2.07 -21.06 -4.64
N GLU A 219 -1.56 -21.82 -3.67
CA GLU A 219 -2.07 -21.86 -2.31
C GLU A 219 -1.72 -20.56 -1.55
N GLY A 220 -2.52 -20.20 -0.56
CA GLY A 220 -2.24 -19.05 0.31
C GLY A 220 -2.21 -17.69 -0.42
N ARG A 221 -3.15 -17.43 -1.33
CA ARG A 221 -3.22 -16.12 -2.01
C ARG A 221 -3.44 -14.99 -1.01
N PHE A 222 -2.63 -13.94 -1.13
CA PHE A 222 -2.54 -12.79 -0.21
C PHE A 222 -1.97 -13.14 1.17
N GLN A 223 -1.36 -14.32 1.33
CA GLN A 223 -0.75 -14.77 2.58
C GLN A 223 0.78 -14.77 2.51
N HIS A 224 1.38 -14.15 1.49
CA HIS A 224 2.83 -13.97 1.43
C HIS A 224 3.33 -13.24 2.69
N PRO A 225 4.36 -13.73 3.41
CA PRO A 225 4.86 -13.14 4.65
C PRO A 225 5.18 -11.64 4.56
N LEU A 226 5.81 -11.20 3.46
CA LEU A 226 6.01 -9.77 3.14
C LEU A 226 4.76 -8.88 3.34
N ILE A 227 3.55 -9.35 2.98
CA ILE A 227 2.32 -8.56 3.13
C ILE A 227 2.08 -8.28 4.62
N THR A 228 2.14 -9.34 5.44
CA THR A 228 1.96 -9.23 6.90
C THR A 228 3.05 -8.36 7.53
N GLN A 229 4.31 -8.51 7.12
CA GLN A 229 5.41 -7.70 7.63
C GLN A 229 5.24 -6.21 7.30
N VAL A 230 4.82 -5.88 6.08
CA VAL A 230 4.53 -4.49 5.69
C VAL A 230 3.36 -3.94 6.49
N VAL A 231 2.28 -4.72 6.67
CA VAL A 231 1.15 -4.29 7.48
C VAL A 231 1.57 -4.00 8.92
N HIS A 232 2.35 -4.91 9.50
CA HIS A 232 2.86 -4.73 10.85
C HIS A 232 3.76 -3.49 10.96
N HIS A 233 4.71 -3.31 10.03
CA HIS A 233 5.65 -2.20 10.05
C HIS A 233 4.99 -0.83 9.88
N VAL A 234 3.96 -0.72 9.03
CA VAL A 234 3.34 0.58 8.73
C VAL A 234 2.30 1.01 9.77
N TRP A 235 1.51 0.07 10.31
CA TRP A 235 0.36 0.39 11.18
C TRP A 235 0.48 -0.13 12.61
N PHE A 236 1.33 -1.11 12.89
CA PHE A 236 1.41 -1.76 14.21
C PHE A 236 2.78 -1.65 14.88
N ASP A 237 3.75 -1.01 14.24
CA ASP A 237 5.04 -0.68 14.85
C ASP A 237 4.81 0.17 16.12
N PRO A 238 5.50 -0.10 17.24
CA PRO A 238 5.38 0.68 18.48
C PRO A 238 5.55 2.19 18.29
N THR A 239 6.33 2.60 17.29
CA THR A 239 6.55 4.02 16.96
C THR A 239 5.34 4.67 16.27
N HIS A 240 4.52 3.87 15.58
CA HIS A 240 3.40 4.31 14.73
C HIS A 240 2.19 3.38 14.92
N SER A 241 1.73 3.23 16.16
CA SER A 241 0.71 2.25 16.56
C SER A 241 -0.74 2.66 16.20
N ILE A 242 -0.95 3.17 14.98
CA ILE A 242 -2.26 3.61 14.49
C ILE A 242 -3.25 2.44 14.44
N GLY A 243 -2.80 1.26 13.98
CA GLY A 243 -3.61 0.05 13.94
C GLY A 243 -4.08 -0.42 15.32
N GLY A 244 -3.28 -0.17 16.36
CA GLY A 244 -3.67 -0.45 17.75
C GLY A 244 -4.61 0.61 18.34
N ALA A 245 -4.51 1.86 17.90
CA ALA A 245 -5.39 2.95 18.33
C ALA A 245 -6.77 2.93 17.66
N TYR A 246 -6.86 2.33 16.45
CA TYR A 246 -8.08 2.26 15.63
C TYR A 246 -8.42 0.80 15.22
N PRO A 247 -8.53 -0.14 16.17
CA PRO A 247 -8.69 -1.56 15.87
C PRO A 247 -9.94 -1.87 15.04
N GLU A 248 -11.01 -1.09 15.17
CA GLU A 248 -12.25 -1.22 14.41
C GLU A 248 -12.08 -0.99 12.89
N TYR A 249 -10.96 -0.41 12.49
CA TYR A 249 -10.60 -0.19 11.08
C TYR A 249 -9.64 -1.25 10.54
N PHE A 250 -8.99 -2.03 11.40
CA PHE A 250 -7.94 -2.99 11.02
C PHE A 250 -8.21 -4.43 11.51
N ASN A 251 -9.30 -4.69 12.22
CA ASN A 251 -9.70 -6.02 12.66
C ASN A 251 -11.12 -6.39 12.18
N PRO A 252 -11.27 -7.18 11.09
CA PRO A 252 -10.20 -7.70 10.23
C PRO A 252 -9.55 -6.61 9.36
N ILE A 253 -8.35 -6.88 8.83
CA ILE A 253 -7.67 -5.96 7.90
C ILE A 253 -8.54 -5.77 6.65
N ARG A 254 -8.83 -4.52 6.30
CA ARG A 254 -9.70 -4.22 5.17
C ARG A 254 -9.06 -4.57 3.83
N ASN A 255 -9.90 -4.95 2.87
CA ASN A 255 -9.49 -5.28 1.51
C ASN A 255 -8.78 -4.10 0.83
N GLU A 256 -9.20 -2.88 1.13
CA GLU A 256 -8.59 -1.63 0.67
C GLU A 256 -7.12 -1.55 1.09
N THR A 257 -6.83 -1.89 2.35
CA THR A 257 -5.49 -1.88 2.94
C THR A 257 -4.62 -2.96 2.32
N LEU A 258 -5.12 -4.20 2.22
CA LEU A 258 -4.40 -5.29 1.56
C LEU A 258 -4.06 -4.94 0.11
N SER A 259 -5.04 -4.41 -0.63
CA SER A 259 -4.86 -4.03 -2.03
C SER A 259 -3.82 -2.92 -2.19
N LEU A 260 -3.77 -1.98 -1.24
CA LEU A 260 -2.77 -0.92 -1.23
C LEU A 260 -1.35 -1.48 -1.06
N VAL A 261 -1.17 -2.42 -0.12
CA VAL A 261 0.13 -3.10 0.10
C VAL A 261 0.54 -3.92 -1.12
N ILE A 262 -0.37 -4.72 -1.68
CA ILE A 262 -0.11 -5.53 -2.89
C ILE A 262 0.30 -4.64 -4.07
N THR A 263 -0.38 -3.50 -4.22
CA THR A 263 -0.05 -2.52 -5.27
C THR A 263 1.35 -1.95 -5.08
N ALA A 264 1.73 -1.63 -3.84
CA ALA A 264 3.07 -1.16 -3.53
C ALA A 264 4.15 -2.22 -3.78
N ILE A 265 3.89 -3.49 -3.46
CA ILE A 265 4.79 -4.63 -3.76
C ILE A 265 4.97 -4.78 -5.27
N ARG A 266 3.88 -4.76 -6.05
CA ARG A 266 3.98 -4.83 -7.51
C ARG A 266 4.82 -3.68 -8.07
N HIS A 267 4.56 -2.45 -7.63
CA HIS A 267 5.36 -1.32 -8.09
C HIS A 267 6.82 -1.49 -7.72
N ALA A 268 7.13 -1.91 -6.49
CA ALA A 268 8.52 -2.11 -6.08
C ALA A 268 9.20 -3.19 -6.92
N LEU A 269 8.53 -4.31 -7.24
CA LEU A 269 9.04 -5.33 -8.17
C LEU A 269 9.30 -4.79 -9.58
N LEU A 270 8.47 -3.86 -10.08
CA LEU A 270 8.72 -3.21 -11.37
C LEU A 270 10.05 -2.45 -11.38
N MET A 271 10.44 -1.84 -10.24
CA MET A 271 11.73 -1.15 -10.11
C MET A 271 12.94 -2.10 -10.17
N TRP A 272 12.74 -3.41 -10.01
CA TRP A 272 13.77 -4.45 -10.11
C TRP A 272 13.84 -5.13 -11.48
N GLN A 273 13.02 -4.73 -12.46
CA GLN A 273 13.01 -5.37 -13.78
C GLN A 273 14.34 -5.28 -14.53
N THR A 274 15.15 -4.24 -14.29
CA THR A 274 16.48 -4.09 -14.89
C THR A 274 17.56 -4.90 -14.15
N GLY A 275 17.20 -5.55 -13.04
CA GLY A 275 18.13 -6.27 -12.18
C GLY A 275 18.78 -5.41 -11.09
N ASN A 276 18.73 -4.09 -11.22
CA ASN A 276 19.09 -3.14 -10.18
C ASN A 276 17.82 -2.47 -9.67
N MET A 277 17.81 -2.09 -8.39
CA MET A 277 16.78 -1.20 -7.89
C MET A 277 16.99 0.19 -8.49
N VAL A 278 16.21 0.53 -9.50
CA VAL A 278 16.18 1.90 -10.02
C VAL A 278 15.20 2.66 -9.12
N GLU A 279 15.71 3.62 -8.36
CA GLU A 279 14.85 4.54 -7.61
C GLU A 279 14.19 5.48 -8.61
N VAL A 280 13.17 4.97 -9.31
CA VAL A 280 12.23 5.81 -10.01
C VAL A 280 11.45 6.49 -8.91
N ALA A 281 11.55 7.82 -8.83
CA ALA A 281 10.78 8.62 -7.90
C ALA A 281 9.34 8.14 -7.99
N PHE A 282 8.88 7.40 -6.97
CA PHE A 282 7.60 6.69 -6.97
C PHE A 282 6.56 7.69 -7.46
N PRO A 283 6.12 7.61 -8.74
CA PRO A 283 5.17 8.57 -9.24
C PRO A 283 3.88 8.11 -8.61
N ILE A 284 3.62 8.64 -7.41
CA ILE A 284 2.32 8.61 -6.74
C ILE A 284 1.35 9.50 -7.52
N ASP A 285 1.50 9.55 -8.84
CA ASP A 285 0.54 10.15 -9.70
C ASP A 285 -0.63 9.16 -9.72
N GLU A 286 -1.76 9.67 -9.25
CA GLU A 286 -3.03 8.96 -9.13
C GLU A 286 -3.40 8.23 -10.43
N GLY A 287 -2.88 8.68 -11.58
CA GLY A 287 -3.10 8.10 -12.90
C GLY A 287 -2.63 6.64 -13.06
N PHE A 288 -1.49 6.25 -12.49
CA PHE A 288 -0.93 4.90 -12.73
C PHE A 288 -1.27 3.90 -11.63
N VAL A 289 -1.07 4.31 -10.38
CA VAL A 289 -1.18 3.42 -9.22
C VAL A 289 -2.64 3.19 -8.82
N ALA A 290 -3.52 4.18 -8.97
CA ALA A 290 -4.92 4.05 -8.55
C ALA A 290 -5.72 3.03 -9.38
N PRO A 291 -5.61 2.95 -10.72
CA PRO A 291 -6.26 1.90 -11.50
C PRO A 291 -5.79 0.50 -11.09
N LEU A 292 -4.49 0.33 -10.84
CA LEU A 292 -3.93 -0.95 -10.39
C LEU A 292 -4.48 -1.34 -9.02
N TRP A 293 -4.55 -0.40 -8.07
CA TRP A 293 -5.20 -0.62 -6.79
C TRP A 293 -6.68 -1.01 -6.92
N LYS A 294 -7.45 -0.34 -7.78
CA LYS A 294 -8.87 -0.68 -8.04
C LYS A 294 -9.02 -2.11 -8.56
N ARG A 295 -8.11 -2.56 -9.44
CA ARG A 295 -8.06 -3.95 -9.93
C ARG A 295 -7.80 -4.94 -8.79
N TYR A 296 -6.79 -4.68 -7.96
CA TYR A 296 -6.50 -5.55 -6.81
C TYR A 296 -7.62 -5.56 -5.77
N ARG A 297 -8.24 -4.41 -5.48
CA ARG A 297 -9.39 -4.34 -4.59
C ARG A 297 -10.55 -5.22 -5.06
N THR A 298 -10.88 -5.13 -6.35
CA THR A 298 -11.91 -5.98 -6.97
C THR A 298 -11.53 -7.47 -6.88
N SER A 299 -10.25 -7.78 -7.06
CA SER A 299 -9.69 -9.14 -6.97
C SER A 299 -9.81 -9.75 -5.57
N VAL A 300 -9.30 -9.02 -4.57
CA VAL A 300 -9.33 -9.43 -3.15
C VAL A 300 -10.78 -9.62 -2.72
N TYR A 301 -11.66 -8.70 -3.11
CA TYR A 301 -13.09 -8.78 -2.86
C TYR A 301 -13.70 -10.06 -3.47
N LYS A 302 -13.57 -10.27 -4.78
CA LYS A 302 -14.12 -11.47 -5.46
C LYS A 302 -13.65 -12.77 -4.81
N LYS A 303 -12.37 -12.87 -4.44
CA LYS A 303 -11.86 -14.10 -3.80
C LYS A 303 -12.38 -14.27 -2.37
N GLY A 304 -12.49 -13.19 -1.60
CA GLY A 304 -13.14 -13.22 -0.29
C GLY A 304 -14.56 -13.80 -0.37
N PHE A 305 -15.32 -13.43 -1.41
CA PHE A 305 -16.64 -14.01 -1.68
C PHE A 305 -16.60 -15.50 -2.00
N CYS A 306 -15.67 -15.94 -2.86
CA CYS A 306 -15.54 -17.35 -3.21
C CYS A 306 -15.18 -18.23 -1.99
N ILE A 307 -14.28 -17.76 -1.11
CA ILE A 307 -13.86 -18.50 0.09
C ILE A 307 -15.01 -18.55 1.12
N ALA A 308 -15.82 -17.50 1.20
CA ALA A 308 -16.96 -17.47 2.12
C ALA A 308 -18.10 -18.42 1.73
N GLU A 309 -17.98 -19.18 0.62
CA GLU A 309 -19.02 -20.06 0.06
C GLU A 309 -20.37 -19.35 -0.17
N ILE A 310 -20.33 -18.02 -0.30
CA ILE A 310 -21.49 -17.24 -0.71
C ILE A 310 -21.60 -17.43 -2.22
N GLY A 311 -22.22 -18.55 -2.61
CA GLY A 311 -22.55 -18.86 -4.00
C GLY A 311 -23.24 -17.66 -4.65
N SER A 312 -23.19 -17.62 -5.97
CA SER A 312 -23.70 -16.57 -6.88
C SER A 312 -25.20 -16.17 -6.73
N GLY A 313 -25.86 -16.53 -5.64
CA GLY A 313 -27.17 -16.02 -5.22
C GLY A 313 -27.08 -14.60 -4.66
N THR A 314 -27.85 -13.71 -5.29
CA THR A 314 -28.22 -12.34 -4.90
C THR A 314 -27.78 -11.88 -3.51
N ILE A 315 -26.84 -10.95 -3.48
CA ILE A 315 -26.18 -10.40 -2.29
C ILE A 315 -27.16 -9.53 -1.46
N GLN A 316 -27.39 -9.90 -0.20
CA GLN A 316 -27.71 -8.93 0.86
C GLN A 316 -26.39 -8.46 1.50
N GLU A 317 -26.13 -7.15 1.47
CA GLU A 317 -24.87 -6.51 1.93
C GLU A 317 -24.55 -6.67 3.44
N SER A 318 -25.34 -7.44 4.21
CA SER A 318 -25.25 -7.49 5.68
C SER A 318 -24.42 -8.65 6.26
N SER A 319 -23.85 -9.56 5.46
CA SER A 319 -23.17 -10.76 5.97
C SER A 319 -21.74 -10.97 5.43
N LEU A 320 -20.93 -9.92 5.41
CA LEU A 320 -19.54 -9.97 4.92
C LEU A 320 -18.50 -10.54 5.91
N ILE A 321 -18.91 -10.88 7.15
CA ILE A 321 -18.03 -11.52 8.12
C ILE A 321 -18.71 -12.79 8.60
N ARG A 322 -18.36 -13.93 7.99
CA ARG A 322 -18.62 -15.24 8.61
C ARG A 322 -17.65 -15.34 9.79
N THR A 323 -18.17 -15.17 10.99
CA THR A 323 -17.45 -15.56 12.21
C THR A 323 -17.12 -17.04 12.10
N LEU A 324 -15.85 -17.41 12.32
CA LEU A 324 -15.43 -18.81 12.41
C LEU A 324 -16.31 -19.54 13.42
N SER A 325 -16.73 -20.75 13.09
CA SER A 325 -17.44 -21.58 14.05
C SER A 325 -16.52 -21.89 15.23
N ALA A 326 -17.09 -22.19 16.40
CA ALA A 326 -16.31 -22.56 17.59
C ALA A 326 -15.34 -23.74 17.30
N GLU A 327 -15.76 -24.66 16.43
CA GLU A 327 -14.96 -25.80 16.00
C GLU A 327 -13.77 -25.39 15.11
N GLU A 328 -13.97 -24.44 14.19
CA GLU A 328 -12.90 -23.90 13.34
C GLU A 328 -11.86 -23.13 14.17
N VAL A 329 -12.32 -22.35 15.15
CA VAL A 329 -11.45 -21.66 16.12
C VAL A 329 -10.62 -22.66 16.93
N GLN A 330 -11.24 -23.74 17.43
CA GLN A 330 -10.51 -24.79 18.14
C GLN A 330 -9.49 -25.52 17.25
N ARG A 331 -9.82 -25.74 15.98
CA ARG A 331 -8.91 -26.39 15.02
C ARG A 331 -7.69 -25.54 14.72
N GLU A 332 -7.87 -24.24 14.47
CA GLU A 332 -6.76 -23.31 14.27
C GLU A 332 -5.93 -23.13 15.55
N HIS A 333 -6.57 -23.08 16.72
CA HIS A 333 -5.84 -23.04 18.00
C HIS A 333 -4.96 -24.28 18.20
N ALA A 334 -5.47 -25.49 17.91
CA ALA A 334 -4.69 -26.72 17.99
C ALA A 334 -3.53 -26.74 16.99
N ARG A 335 -3.75 -26.24 15.77
CA ARG A 335 -2.71 -26.09 14.74
C ARG A 335 -1.58 -25.17 15.20
N LEU A 336 -1.92 -24.02 15.80
CA LEU A 336 -0.93 -23.06 16.30
C LEU A 336 -0.11 -23.62 17.48
N LEU A 337 -0.72 -24.41 18.36
CA LEU A 337 -0.01 -25.10 19.44
C LEU A 337 1.03 -26.10 18.91
N LEU A 338 0.66 -26.89 17.89
CA LEU A 338 1.60 -27.81 17.23
C LEU A 338 2.79 -27.09 16.59
N GLN A 339 2.56 -25.93 15.99
CA GLN A 339 3.63 -25.11 15.40
C GLN A 339 4.59 -24.55 16.47
N LEU A 340 4.05 -24.16 17.64
CA LEU A 340 4.86 -23.71 18.78
C LEU A 340 5.74 -24.84 19.34
N GLU A 341 5.20 -26.05 19.46
CA GLU A 341 5.97 -27.22 19.93
C GLU A 341 7.08 -27.61 18.95
N GLN A 342 6.84 -27.48 17.64
CA GLN A 342 7.82 -27.81 16.60
C GLN A 342 8.90 -26.74 16.39
N GLY A 343 8.62 -25.48 16.73
CA GLY A 343 9.58 -24.37 16.60
C GLY A 343 10.43 -24.09 17.85
N GLY A 344 10.21 -24.83 18.94
CA GLY A 344 10.89 -24.64 20.23
C GLY A 344 12.06 -25.59 20.52
N ALA A 345 12.48 -26.40 19.54
CA ALA A 345 13.67 -27.25 19.59
C ALA A 345 14.74 -26.72 18.63
#